data_AF-A0A183JAD9-F1
#
_entry.id   AF-A0A183JAD9-F1
#
_cell.length_a   1.000
_cell.length_b   1.000
_cell.length_c   1.000
_cell.angle_alpha   90.00
_cell.angle_beta   90.00
_cell.angle_gamma   90.00
#
_symmetry.space_group_name_H-M   'P 1'
#
loop_
_entity.id
_entity.type
_entity.pdbx_description
1 polymer ?
#
loop_
_entity_poly.entity_id
_entity_poly.type
_entity_poly.pdbx_seq_one_letter_code
_entity_poly.pdbx_strand_id
1 'polypeptide(L)'
;YIEYWRHRFGETAIDKIFPRVVPAEDDPGKGVVDSYYLMSPKLQEDLQIRERLALRRLEEVLSCQQRERLDRSFDRVCLFCRYRVKGNRSKLIHHLYLIHQLNLGSPDNLVFVNEYLDLLASKIRECVEGRQLWRLLHRFCFRNQCIYCENTFENHESLMEHMRKKQHREVNPKNLYYDKFYVINYLVSVTIMHIAFLRYY
;
A
#
# COMPACT_ATOMS: atom_id res chain seq x y z
N TYR A 1 -11.72 -11.97 -7.53
CA TYR A 1 -11.67 -13.11 -6.60
C TYR A 1 -13.04 -13.36 -6.01
N ILE A 2 -13.57 -12.44 -5.19
CA ILE A 2 -14.90 -12.59 -4.53
C ILE A 2 -16.00 -12.84 -5.55
N GLU A 3 -16.05 -12.08 -6.65
CA GLU A 3 -17.09 -12.23 -7.67
C GLU A 3 -17.07 -13.59 -8.37
N TYR A 4 -15.87 -14.11 -8.67
CA TYR A 4 -15.70 -15.45 -9.24
C TYR A 4 -16.24 -16.53 -8.29
N TRP A 5 -15.79 -16.49 -7.03
CA TRP A 5 -16.21 -17.48 -6.04
C TRP A 5 -17.69 -17.37 -5.70
N ARG A 6 -18.26 -16.15 -5.69
CA ARG A 6 -19.70 -15.93 -5.56
C ARG A 6 -20.49 -16.65 -6.66
N HIS A 7 -20.04 -16.55 -7.91
CA HIS A 7 -20.67 -17.26 -9.03
C HIS A 7 -20.52 -18.78 -8.86
N ARG A 8 -19.31 -19.24 -8.57
CA ARG A 8 -19.00 -20.67 -8.43
C ARG A 8 -19.78 -21.36 -7.31
N PHE A 9 -19.97 -20.66 -6.18
CA PHE A 9 -20.79 -21.14 -5.07
C PHE A 9 -22.29 -21.15 -5.36
N GLY A 10 -22.75 -20.43 -6.38
CA GLY A 10 -24.12 -20.53 -6.88
C GLY A 10 -24.39 -21.81 -7.67
N GLU A 11 -23.35 -22.40 -8.29
CA GLU A 11 -23.45 -23.62 -9.09
C GLU A 11 -23.14 -24.89 -8.29
N THR A 12 -22.21 -24.81 -7.36
CA THR A 12 -21.70 -25.95 -6.61
C THR A 12 -21.51 -25.57 -5.16
N ALA A 13 -22.01 -26.41 -4.26
CA ALA A 13 -21.95 -26.17 -2.82
C ALA A 13 -20.48 -26.09 -2.34
N ILE A 14 -20.20 -25.14 -1.45
CA ILE A 14 -18.85 -24.79 -0.99
C ILE A 14 -18.11 -25.98 -0.34
N ASP A 15 -18.84 -26.88 0.32
CA ASP A 15 -18.33 -28.08 0.97
C ASP A 15 -17.73 -29.10 0.02
N LYS A 16 -18.13 -29.07 -1.26
CA LYS A 16 -17.55 -29.94 -2.30
C LYS A 16 -16.25 -29.40 -2.86
N ILE A 17 -15.99 -28.10 -2.68
CA ILE A 17 -14.87 -27.40 -3.29
C ILE A 17 -13.76 -27.18 -2.26
N PHE A 18 -14.12 -26.74 -1.06
CA PHE A 18 -13.18 -26.41 0.00
C PHE A 18 -13.37 -27.32 1.20
N PRO A 19 -12.28 -27.79 1.83
CA PRO A 19 -12.38 -28.61 3.03
C PRO A 19 -12.94 -27.77 4.18
N ARG A 20 -13.89 -28.36 4.91
CA ARG A 20 -14.38 -27.84 6.18
C ARG A 20 -13.36 -28.15 7.27
N VAL A 21 -12.90 -27.12 7.97
CA VAL A 21 -11.94 -27.22 9.06
C VAL A 21 -12.64 -26.85 10.37
N VAL A 22 -12.39 -27.63 11.41
CA VAL A 22 -12.79 -27.31 12.79
C VAL A 22 -11.57 -26.66 13.45
N PRO A 23 -11.70 -25.46 14.05
CA PRO A 23 -10.58 -24.78 14.69
C PRO A 23 -9.91 -25.67 15.76
N ALA A 24 -8.58 -25.75 15.71
CA ALA A 24 -7.79 -26.48 16.71
C ALA A 24 -7.64 -25.67 18.02
N GLU A 25 -7.05 -26.27 19.07
CA GLU A 25 -6.90 -25.62 20.39
C GLU A 25 -6.14 -24.29 20.36
N ASP A 26 -5.25 -24.13 19.38
CA ASP A 26 -4.35 -23.02 19.14
C ASP A 26 -4.83 -22.03 18.07
N ASP A 27 -5.99 -22.29 17.45
CA ASP A 27 -6.54 -21.44 16.38
C ASP A 27 -7.36 -20.28 16.97
N PRO A 28 -7.16 -19.02 16.52
CA PRO A 28 -7.94 -17.87 16.95
C PRO A 28 -9.45 -17.99 16.70
N GLY A 29 -9.92 -18.94 15.87
CA GLY A 29 -11.32 -19.24 15.64
C GLY A 29 -12.01 -20.10 16.72
N LYS A 30 -11.26 -20.70 17.65
CA LYS A 30 -11.82 -21.59 18.67
C LYS A 30 -12.71 -20.81 19.64
N GLY A 31 -13.98 -21.23 19.76
CA GLY A 31 -15.00 -20.60 20.59
C GLY A 31 -15.78 -19.47 19.91
N VAL A 32 -15.41 -19.09 18.68
CA VAL A 32 -16.14 -18.08 17.88
C VAL A 32 -16.98 -18.74 16.78
N VAL A 33 -16.48 -19.82 16.19
CA VAL A 33 -17.15 -20.55 15.11
C VAL A 33 -16.93 -22.05 15.25
N ASP A 34 -18.00 -22.83 15.04
CA ASP A 34 -17.95 -24.30 15.11
C ASP A 34 -17.15 -24.91 13.96
N SER A 35 -17.16 -24.28 12.79
CA SER A 35 -16.36 -24.67 11.63
C SER A 35 -16.23 -23.55 10.59
N TYR A 36 -15.18 -23.60 9.78
CA TYR A 36 -14.98 -22.70 8.64
C TYR A 36 -14.46 -23.45 7.41
N TYR A 37 -14.62 -22.86 6.21
CA TYR A 37 -14.09 -23.42 4.97
C TYR A 37 -12.73 -22.80 4.64
N LEU A 38 -11.70 -23.63 4.47
CA LEU A 38 -10.35 -23.15 4.18
C LEU A 38 -10.14 -22.98 2.68
N MET A 39 -10.21 -21.74 2.20
CA MET A 39 -9.82 -21.40 0.83
C MET A 39 -8.30 -21.33 0.72
N SER A 40 -7.70 -22.24 -0.04
CA SER A 40 -6.26 -22.43 -0.10
C SER A 40 -5.77 -22.62 -1.54
N PRO A 41 -4.55 -22.13 -1.88
CA PRO A 41 -3.89 -22.39 -3.16
C PRO A 41 -3.54 -23.88 -3.38
N LYS A 42 -3.80 -24.76 -2.41
CA LYS A 42 -3.76 -26.22 -2.61
C LYS A 42 -4.80 -26.68 -3.64
N LEU A 43 -5.90 -25.96 -3.81
CA LEU A 43 -6.87 -26.20 -4.86
C LEU A 43 -6.38 -25.51 -6.15
N GLN A 44 -6.23 -26.29 -7.22
CA GLN A 44 -5.74 -25.78 -8.51
C GLN A 44 -6.61 -24.65 -9.09
N GLU A 45 -7.94 -24.76 -8.99
CA GLU A 45 -8.87 -23.72 -9.42
C GLU A 45 -8.62 -22.40 -8.66
N ASP A 46 -8.46 -22.46 -7.33
CA ASP A 46 -8.17 -21.30 -6.49
C ASP A 46 -6.81 -20.66 -6.82
N LEU A 47 -5.79 -21.50 -7.01
CA LEU A 47 -4.46 -21.06 -7.41
C LEU A 47 -4.50 -20.29 -8.73
N GLN A 48 -5.12 -20.86 -9.77
CA GLN A 48 -5.20 -20.24 -11.10
C GLN A 48 -5.90 -18.87 -11.06
N ILE A 49 -6.96 -18.73 -10.27
CA ILE A 49 -7.66 -17.46 -10.13
C ILE A 49 -6.76 -16.42 -9.46
N ARG A 50 -6.05 -16.81 -8.39
CA ARG A 50 -5.12 -15.92 -7.68
C ARG A 50 -3.99 -15.48 -8.60
N GLU A 51 -3.39 -16.40 -9.35
CA GLU A 51 -2.31 -16.11 -10.30
C GLU A 51 -2.77 -15.14 -11.38
N ARG A 52 -3.92 -15.43 -12.01
CA ARG A 52 -4.49 -14.56 -13.04
C ARG A 52 -4.76 -13.14 -12.52
N LEU A 53 -5.28 -13.03 -11.29
CA LEU A 53 -5.55 -11.73 -10.68
C LEU A 53 -4.26 -11.01 -10.29
N ALA A 54 -3.26 -11.73 -9.77
CA ALA A 54 -1.96 -11.18 -9.43
C ALA A 54 -1.22 -10.65 -10.67
N LEU A 55 -1.20 -11.43 -11.76
CA LEU A 55 -0.61 -11.03 -13.05
C LEU A 55 -1.31 -9.81 -13.63
N ARG A 56 -2.64 -9.82 -13.70
CA ARG A 56 -3.42 -8.67 -14.18
C ARG A 56 -3.13 -7.42 -13.34
N ARG A 57 -3.05 -7.57 -12.02
CA ARG A 57 -2.72 -6.46 -11.13
C ARG A 57 -1.30 -5.94 -11.37
N LEU A 58 -0.34 -6.83 -11.60
CA LEU A 58 1.04 -6.45 -11.92
C LEU A 58 1.10 -5.68 -13.25
N GLU A 59 0.40 -6.12 -14.29
CA GLU A 59 0.31 -5.42 -15.58
C GLU A 59 -0.26 -4.01 -15.44
N GLU A 60 -1.34 -3.85 -14.66
CA GLU A 60 -1.93 -2.54 -14.35
C GLU A 60 -0.93 -1.61 -13.64
N VAL A 61 -0.21 -2.16 -12.65
CA VAL A 61 0.81 -1.43 -11.88
C VAL A 61 1.97 -1.01 -12.77
N LEU A 62 2.51 -1.90 -13.58
CA LEU A 62 3.61 -1.59 -14.51
C LEU A 62 3.18 -0.56 -15.57
N SER A 63 1.96 -0.68 -16.09
CA SER A 63 1.38 0.29 -17.01
C SER A 63 1.22 1.66 -16.36
N CYS A 64 0.76 1.71 -15.11
CA CYS A 64 0.67 2.95 -14.33
C CYS A 64 2.04 3.57 -14.12
N GLN A 65 3.01 2.79 -13.67
CA GLN A 65 4.38 3.23 -13.48
C GLN A 65 4.97 3.84 -14.76
N GLN A 66 4.77 3.18 -15.91
CA GLN A 66 5.31 3.68 -17.18
C GLN A 66 4.70 5.03 -17.57
N ARG A 67 3.37 5.19 -17.47
CA ARG A 67 2.71 6.49 -17.73
C ARG A 67 3.28 7.58 -16.83
N GLU A 68 3.46 7.23 -15.58
CA GLU A 68 3.79 8.15 -14.50
C GLU A 68 5.32 8.49 -14.51
N ARG A 69 6.17 7.67 -15.17
CA ARG A 69 7.56 7.99 -15.56
C ARG A 69 7.64 8.94 -16.73
N LEU A 70 6.76 8.78 -17.73
CA LEU A 70 6.72 9.64 -18.92
C LEU A 70 6.00 10.97 -18.68
N ASP A 71 5.27 11.09 -17.57
CA ASP A 71 4.52 12.29 -17.22
C ASP A 71 5.43 13.51 -17.10
N ARG A 72 5.05 14.57 -17.83
CA ARG A 72 5.69 15.89 -17.83
C ARG A 72 4.79 16.98 -17.25
N SER A 73 3.58 16.63 -16.85
CA SER A 73 2.57 17.53 -16.29
C SER A 73 2.60 17.60 -14.76
N PHE A 74 3.52 16.88 -14.11
CA PHE A 74 3.63 16.85 -12.66
C PHE A 74 3.91 18.25 -12.12
N ASP A 75 3.02 18.75 -11.25
CA ASP A 75 3.18 20.02 -10.55
C ASP A 75 2.74 19.87 -9.08
N ARG A 76 3.70 19.82 -8.16
CA ARG A 76 3.44 19.72 -6.72
C ARG A 76 4.44 20.53 -5.90
N VAL A 77 3.98 21.00 -4.74
CA VAL A 77 4.83 21.63 -3.73
C VAL A 77 5.39 20.55 -2.80
N CYS A 78 6.65 20.72 -2.39
CA CYS A 78 7.32 19.85 -1.43
C CYS A 78 6.50 19.70 -0.13
N LEU A 79 6.67 18.55 0.53
CA LEU A 79 6.00 18.23 1.80
C LEU A 79 6.53 19.07 2.97
N PHE A 80 7.81 19.48 2.91
CA PHE A 80 8.53 20.11 4.03
C PHE A 80 8.93 21.56 3.77
N CYS A 81 8.90 22.01 2.52
CA CYS A 81 9.32 23.37 2.16
C CYS A 81 8.44 23.96 1.06
N ARG A 82 8.69 25.23 0.72
CA ARG A 82 7.93 25.98 -0.30
C ARG A 82 8.39 25.70 -1.73
N TYR A 83 9.36 24.80 -1.92
CA TYR A 83 9.85 24.45 -3.25
C TYR A 83 8.74 23.78 -4.08
N ARG A 84 8.46 24.34 -5.27
CA ARG A 84 7.50 23.79 -6.22
C ARG A 84 8.24 23.06 -7.33
N VAL A 85 7.86 21.82 -7.55
CA VAL A 85 8.43 20.95 -8.57
C VAL A 85 7.49 20.88 -9.76
N LYS A 86 8.03 21.15 -10.96
CA LYS A 86 7.33 21.01 -12.23
C LYS A 86 8.03 20.02 -13.16
N GLY A 87 7.26 19.32 -13.98
CA GLY A 87 7.74 18.37 -14.99
C GLY A 87 7.48 16.94 -14.57
N ASN A 88 8.44 16.28 -13.94
CA ASN A 88 8.34 14.87 -13.58
C ASN A 88 8.44 14.66 -12.06
N ARG A 89 7.74 13.64 -11.56
CA ARG A 89 7.72 13.24 -10.15
C ARG A 89 9.12 12.96 -9.58
N SER A 90 10.05 12.46 -10.38
CA SER A 90 11.40 12.07 -9.97
C SER A 90 12.15 13.24 -9.35
N LYS A 91 11.94 14.46 -9.87
CA LYS A 91 12.52 15.68 -9.33
C LYS A 91 12.10 15.93 -7.88
N LEU A 92 10.83 15.66 -7.54
CA LEU A 92 10.33 15.84 -6.18
C LEU A 92 10.89 14.76 -5.25
N ILE A 93 10.87 13.50 -5.66
CA ILE A 93 11.45 12.41 -4.87
C ILE A 93 12.95 12.64 -4.61
N HIS A 94 13.67 13.09 -5.63
CA HIS A 94 15.09 13.43 -5.50
C HIS A 94 15.32 14.63 -4.60
N HIS A 95 14.48 15.67 -4.69
CA HIS A 95 14.53 16.81 -3.78
C HIS A 95 14.28 16.39 -2.31
N LEU A 96 13.29 15.52 -2.07
CA LEU A 96 13.01 14.97 -0.74
C LEU A 96 14.23 14.21 -0.18
N TYR A 97 14.90 13.43 -1.02
CA TYR A 97 16.11 12.72 -0.64
C TYR A 97 17.30 13.65 -0.36
N LEU A 98 17.64 14.55 -1.29
CA LEU A 98 18.84 15.39 -1.17
C LEU A 98 18.70 16.49 -0.12
N ILE A 99 17.56 17.19 -0.09
CA ILE A 99 17.38 18.38 0.76
C ILE A 99 16.83 17.99 2.13
N HIS A 100 15.86 17.08 2.16
CA HIS A 100 15.17 16.68 3.39
C HIS A 100 15.64 15.36 3.97
N GLN A 101 16.59 14.67 3.32
CA GLN A 101 17.11 13.36 3.74
C GLN A 101 16.00 12.33 3.94
N LEU A 102 14.85 12.51 3.25
CA LEU A 102 13.73 11.57 3.27
C LEU A 102 13.91 10.58 2.12
N ASN A 103 14.18 9.33 2.46
CA ASN A 103 14.28 8.23 1.53
C ASN A 103 12.92 7.56 1.31
N LEU A 104 12.38 7.73 0.10
CA LEU A 104 11.19 7.00 -0.35
C LEU A 104 11.55 5.85 -1.30
N GLY A 105 12.83 5.66 -1.61
CA GLY A 105 13.31 4.74 -2.64
C GLY A 105 13.47 5.39 -4.01
N SER A 106 13.90 4.59 -4.99
CA SER A 106 14.07 5.05 -6.37
C SER A 106 12.72 5.47 -6.98
N PRO A 107 12.63 6.62 -7.68
CA PRO A 107 11.44 7.01 -8.44
C PRO A 107 10.98 5.95 -9.45
N ASP A 108 11.92 5.10 -9.89
CA ASP A 108 11.66 3.98 -10.81
C ASP A 108 11.07 2.76 -10.13
N ASN A 109 11.14 2.65 -8.80
CA ASN A 109 10.53 1.54 -8.06
C ASN A 109 9.19 1.94 -7.44
N LEU A 110 8.77 3.19 -7.62
CA LEU A 110 7.52 3.73 -7.11
C LEU A 110 6.41 3.69 -8.16
N VAL A 111 5.18 3.57 -7.68
CA VAL A 111 3.91 3.63 -8.42
C VAL A 111 2.84 4.34 -7.59
N PHE A 112 1.83 4.91 -8.24
CA PHE A 112 0.78 5.70 -7.60
C PHE A 112 1.37 6.87 -6.78
N VAL A 113 2.39 7.54 -7.34
CA VAL A 113 3.21 8.52 -6.61
C VAL A 113 2.39 9.71 -6.14
N ASN A 114 1.40 10.14 -6.91
CA ASN A 114 0.50 11.21 -6.49
C ASN A 114 -0.26 10.85 -5.20
N GLU A 115 -0.85 9.65 -5.16
CA GLU A 115 -1.55 9.11 -4.00
C GLU A 115 -0.59 8.92 -2.82
N TYR A 116 0.62 8.44 -3.07
CA TYR A 116 1.62 8.28 -2.02
C TYR A 116 1.96 9.62 -1.36
N LEU A 117 2.19 10.66 -2.17
CA LEU A 117 2.49 12.00 -1.68
C LEU A 117 1.30 12.62 -0.95
N ASP A 118 0.07 12.35 -1.38
CA ASP A 118 -1.14 12.81 -0.68
C ASP A 118 -1.30 12.11 0.67
N LEU A 119 -0.99 10.81 0.75
CA LEU A 119 -0.95 10.07 2.01
C LEU A 119 0.08 10.68 2.97
N LEU A 120 1.32 10.88 2.52
CA LEU A 120 2.36 11.48 3.35
C LEU A 120 1.99 12.90 3.78
N ALA A 121 1.45 13.70 2.86
CA ALA A 121 0.95 15.04 3.14
C ALA A 121 -0.14 15.02 4.21
N SER A 122 -1.09 14.08 4.15
CA SER A 122 -2.18 13.98 5.13
C SER A 122 -1.71 13.54 6.52
N LYS A 123 -0.55 12.86 6.63
CA LYS A 123 0.07 12.53 7.92
C LYS A 123 0.89 13.69 8.49
N ILE A 124 1.62 14.42 7.64
CA ILE A 124 2.61 15.43 8.08
C ILE A 124 2.00 16.81 8.22
N ARG A 125 1.11 17.24 7.30
CA ARG A 125 0.67 18.62 7.26
C ARG A 125 -0.37 18.90 8.33
N GLU A 126 -0.20 20.06 8.95
CA GLU A 126 -1.19 20.69 9.79
C GLU A 126 -2.51 20.90 9.02
N CYS A 127 -3.64 20.64 9.67
CA CYS A 127 -4.95 20.97 9.14
C CYS A 127 -5.10 22.50 9.09
N VAL A 128 -4.70 23.13 7.98
CA VAL A 128 -4.80 24.59 7.81
C VAL A 128 -6.27 25.01 7.92
N GLU A 129 -6.60 25.83 8.92
CA GLU A 129 -7.97 26.23 9.30
C GLU A 129 -8.74 27.07 8.26
N GLY A 130 -8.24 27.22 7.03
CA GLY A 130 -8.81 28.09 5.99
C GLY A 130 -9.41 27.39 4.75
N ARG A 131 -9.35 26.05 4.65
CA ARG A 131 -9.99 25.30 3.53
C ARG A 131 -11.22 24.55 4.02
N GLN A 132 -12.33 25.27 4.15
CA GLN A 132 -13.65 24.73 4.55
C GLN A 132 -14.06 23.46 3.78
N LEU A 133 -13.64 23.32 2.52
CA LEU A 133 -13.98 22.16 1.69
C LEU A 133 -13.30 20.85 2.12
N TRP A 134 -12.09 20.90 2.70
CA TRP A 134 -11.37 19.69 3.12
C TRP A 134 -11.96 19.09 4.42
N ARG A 135 -12.52 19.94 5.30
CA ARG A 135 -13.15 19.53 6.57
C ARG A 135 -14.43 18.68 6.36
N LEU A 136 -15.13 18.87 5.25
CA LEU A 136 -16.42 18.21 4.98
C LEU A 136 -16.27 16.86 4.27
N LEU A 137 -15.22 16.68 3.45
CA LEU A 137 -15.01 15.45 2.66
C LEU A 137 -14.06 14.45 3.32
N HIS A 138 -13.19 14.88 4.23
CA HIS A 138 -12.23 14.00 4.90
C HIS A 138 -12.45 14.01 6.42
N ARG A 139 -13.22 13.06 6.93
CA ARG A 139 -13.42 12.75 8.37
C ARG A 139 -12.11 12.32 9.09
N PHE A 140 -10.99 12.32 8.38
CA PHE A 140 -9.66 11.92 8.80
C PHE A 140 -8.69 13.12 8.67
N CYS A 141 -8.79 14.09 9.59
CA CYS A 141 -7.79 15.15 9.76
C CYS A 141 -6.70 14.58 10.68
N PHE A 142 -5.55 14.16 10.14
CA PHE A 142 -4.51 13.56 10.96
C PHE A 142 -3.47 14.57 11.44
N ARG A 143 -3.25 14.51 12.76
CA ARG A 143 -2.62 15.46 13.66
C ARG A 143 -1.10 15.28 13.71
N ASN A 144 -0.39 15.84 12.73
CA ASN A 144 1.08 15.92 12.77
C ASN A 144 1.70 14.56 13.16
N GLN A 145 1.41 13.51 12.40
CA GLN A 145 1.86 12.15 12.69
C GLN A 145 3.20 11.87 12.01
N CYS A 146 4.15 11.29 12.76
CA CYS A 146 5.40 10.84 12.18
C CYS A 146 5.18 9.63 11.28
N ILE A 147 5.67 9.70 10.04
CA ILE A 147 5.51 8.65 9.03
C ILE A 147 6.30 7.37 9.32
N TYR A 148 7.27 7.42 10.24
CA TYR A 148 8.13 6.30 10.62
C TYR A 148 7.66 5.60 11.90
N CYS A 149 7.54 6.33 13.02
CA CYS A 149 7.17 5.75 14.31
C CYS A 149 5.66 5.85 14.60
N GLU A 150 4.89 6.54 13.75
CA GLU A 150 3.44 6.69 13.85
C GLU A 150 2.94 7.42 15.10
N ASN A 151 3.85 7.98 15.90
CA ASN A 151 3.52 8.87 17.00
C ASN A 151 2.88 10.16 16.48
N THR A 152 1.89 10.66 17.22
CA THR A 152 1.22 11.93 16.93
C THR A 152 1.80 13.03 17.80
N PHE A 153 1.81 14.25 17.27
CA PHE A 153 2.38 15.42 17.94
C PHE A 153 1.32 16.52 18.01
N GLU A 154 1.41 17.35 19.05
CA GLU A 154 0.51 18.48 19.23
C GLU A 154 0.65 19.46 18.05
N ASN A 155 1.89 19.85 17.75
CA ASN A 155 2.17 20.87 16.75
C ASN A 155 3.14 20.37 15.68
N HIS A 156 3.07 20.98 14.49
CA HIS A 156 3.92 20.65 13.35
C HIS A 156 5.41 20.84 13.65
N GLU A 157 5.77 21.87 14.43
CA GLU A 157 7.15 22.13 14.85
C GLU A 157 7.71 20.98 15.70
N SER A 158 6.93 20.46 16.64
CA SER A 158 7.31 19.33 17.49
C SER A 158 7.52 18.05 16.67
N LEU A 159 6.68 17.81 15.66
CA LEU A 159 6.86 16.71 14.71
C LEU A 159 8.18 16.86 13.93
N MET A 160 8.42 18.04 13.35
CA MET A 160 9.62 18.28 12.55
C MET A 160 10.90 18.15 13.39
N GLU A 161 10.88 18.68 14.61
CA GLU A 161 12.01 18.53 15.54
C GLU A 161 12.22 17.07 15.94
N HIS A 162 11.13 16.33 16.19
CA HIS A 162 11.19 14.89 16.47
C HIS A 162 11.83 14.13 15.30
N MET A 163 11.34 14.32 14.08
CA MET A 163 11.86 13.63 12.89
C MET A 163 13.34 13.94 12.67
N ARG A 164 13.75 15.19 12.90
CA ARG A 164 15.16 15.62 12.81
C ARG A 164 16.04 14.97 13.88
N LYS A 165 15.62 15.00 15.16
CA LYS A 165 16.40 14.46 16.30
C LYS A 165 16.51 12.93 16.25
N LYS A 166 15.42 12.25 15.92
CA LYS A 166 15.37 10.78 15.84
C LYS A 166 15.79 10.23 14.49
N GLN A 167 16.10 11.11 13.52
CA GLN A 167 16.49 10.74 12.16
C GLN A 167 15.49 9.79 11.49
N HIS A 168 14.20 10.03 11.67
CA HIS A 168 13.13 9.30 11.00
C HIS A 168 13.05 9.73 9.54
N ARG A 169 13.88 9.09 8.72
CA ARG A 169 14.19 9.44 7.33
C ARG A 169 13.50 8.56 6.29
N GLU A 170 12.62 7.67 6.71
CA GLU A 170 11.88 6.77 5.83
C GLU A 170 10.47 6.55 6.39
N VAL A 171 9.62 5.87 5.63
CA VAL A 171 8.30 5.44 6.13
C VAL A 171 8.44 4.20 7.01
N ASN A 172 7.47 3.96 7.88
CA ASN A 172 7.47 2.81 8.78
C ASN A 172 7.61 1.49 7.99
N PRO A 173 8.72 0.75 8.11
CA PRO A 173 8.93 -0.49 7.37
C PRO A 173 7.99 -1.61 7.81
N LYS A 174 7.37 -1.51 8.98
CA LYS A 174 6.40 -2.49 9.49
C LYS A 174 4.98 -2.24 9.01
N ASN A 175 4.71 -1.07 8.43
CA ASN A 175 3.38 -0.71 7.97
C ASN A 175 3.19 -1.15 6.51
N LEU A 176 2.59 -2.32 6.35
CA LEU A 176 2.29 -2.93 5.04
C LEU A 176 1.37 -2.07 4.17
N TYR A 177 0.71 -1.04 4.71
CA TYR A 177 -0.09 -0.11 3.91
C TYR A 177 0.77 0.64 2.86
N TYR A 178 2.05 0.86 3.15
CA TYR A 178 2.96 1.52 2.20
C TYR A 178 3.42 0.60 1.07
N ASP A 179 3.33 -0.72 1.25
CA ASP A 179 3.83 -1.70 0.29
C ASP A 179 3.22 -1.55 -1.10
N LYS A 180 1.97 -1.07 -1.16
CA LYS A 180 1.24 -0.84 -2.40
C LYS A 180 1.88 0.21 -3.32
N PHE A 181 2.75 1.08 -2.80
CA PHE A 181 3.44 2.11 -3.58
C PHE A 181 4.76 1.62 -4.17
N TYR A 182 5.20 0.40 -3.83
CA TYR A 182 6.46 -0.18 -4.28
C TYR A 182 6.21 -1.31 -5.27
N VAL A 183 6.69 -1.16 -6.50
CA VAL A 183 6.45 -2.14 -7.58
C VAL A 183 7.03 -3.52 -7.25
N ILE A 184 8.14 -3.57 -6.51
CA ILE A 184 8.78 -4.84 -6.13
C ILE A 184 7.84 -5.77 -5.34
N ASN A 185 6.92 -5.22 -4.56
CA ASN A 185 5.98 -6.02 -3.76
C ASN A 185 4.93 -6.73 -4.62
N TYR A 186 4.68 -6.23 -5.84
CA TYR A 186 3.83 -6.89 -6.82
C TYR A 186 4.60 -7.97 -7.60
N LEU A 187 5.92 -7.83 -7.75
CA LEU A 187 6.78 -8.83 -8.41
C LEU A 187 6.99 -10.06 -7.52
N VAL A 188 7.30 -9.85 -6.23
CA VAL A 188 7.53 -10.95 -5.27
C VAL A 188 6.28 -11.83 -5.12
N SER A 189 5.10 -11.22 -5.14
CA SER A 189 3.82 -11.92 -5.11
C SER A 189 3.67 -12.90 -6.28
N VAL A 190 4.19 -12.56 -7.47
CA VAL A 190 4.17 -13.43 -8.65
C VAL A 190 5.29 -14.47 -8.61
N THR A 191 6.50 -14.08 -8.18
CA THR A 191 7.67 -14.98 -8.15
C THR A 191 7.51 -16.12 -7.13
N ILE A 192 6.96 -15.85 -5.94
CA ILE A 192 6.67 -16.91 -4.95
C ILE A 192 5.65 -17.91 -5.52
N MET A 193 4.66 -17.43 -6.29
CA MET A 193 3.67 -18.29 -6.93
C MET A 193 4.29 -19.15 -8.05
N HIS A 194 5.13 -18.57 -8.91
CA HIS A 194 5.83 -19.32 -9.96
C HIS A 194 6.81 -20.37 -9.40
N ILE A 195 7.50 -20.08 -8.30
CA ILE A 195 8.39 -21.07 -7.64
C ILE A 195 7.58 -22.21 -7.02
N ALA A 196 6.39 -21.93 -6.47
CA ALA A 196 5.49 -22.98 -6.00
C ALA A 196 5.06 -23.88 -7.17
N PHE A 197 4.66 -23.30 -8.31
CA PHE A 197 4.28 -24.04 -9.51
C PHE A 197 5.38 -25.00 -9.99
N LEU A 198 6.63 -24.52 -10.14
CA LEU A 198 7.76 -25.35 -10.58
C LEU A 198 8.18 -26.45 -9.58
N ARG A 199 7.70 -26.41 -8.33
CA ARG A 199 7.95 -27.47 -7.34
C ARG A 199 6.88 -28.56 -7.32
N TYR A 200 5.74 -28.33 -7.98
CA TYR A 200 4.61 -29.26 -8.04
C TYR A 200 4.40 -29.92 -9.42
N TYR A 201 5.30 -29.66 -10.37
CA TYR A 201 5.46 -30.38 -11.65
C TYR A 201 6.86 -30.97 -11.74
#